data_AF-A0A9W8TDX4-F1
#
_entry.id   AF-A0A9W8TDX4-F1
#
_cell.length_a   1.000
_cell.length_b   1.000
_cell.length_c   1.000
_cell.angle_alpha   90.00
_cell.angle_beta   90.00
_cell.angle_gamma   90.00
#
_symmetry.space_group_name_H-M   'P 1'
#
loop_
_entity.id
_entity.type
_entity.pdbx_description
1 polymer ?
#
loop_
_entity_poly.entity_id
_entity_poly.type
_entity_poly.pdbx_seq_one_letter_code
_entity_poly.pdbx_strand_id
1 'polypeptide(L)'
;MDIQAISSKASRAEFSKDYDQAFKLYIKAAEAFLHLSRVTGATDTATQRWKSSAKKSLERAEKIKRFVEASRRAVIPPSNSDQQPAAELHLTPVAIDHFSHRELWSACYYYELTRV
;
A
#
# COMPACT_ATOMS: atom_id res chain seq x y z
N MET A 1 8.58 18.23 12.95
CA MET A 1 7.86 16.94 12.98
C MET A 1 8.68 15.92 12.24
N ASP A 2 8.86 14.73 12.80
CA ASP A 2 9.58 13.64 12.14
C ASP A 2 8.67 12.97 11.08
N ILE A 3 9.12 12.96 9.83
CA ILE A 3 8.36 12.42 8.69
C ILE A 3 8.26 10.90 8.78
N GLN A 4 9.30 10.24 9.33
CA GLN A 4 9.27 8.79 9.52
C GLN A 4 8.16 8.41 10.50
N ALA A 5 8.00 9.16 11.60
CA ALA A 5 6.91 8.95 12.55
C ALA A 5 5.52 9.13 11.90
N ILE A 6 5.34 10.11 11.00
CA ILE A 6 4.08 10.30 10.25
C ILE A 6 3.80 9.09 9.35
N SER A 7 4.82 8.61 8.62
CA SER A 7 4.69 7.45 7.73
C SER A 7 4.35 6.17 8.51
N SER A 8 5.04 5.91 9.62
CA SER A 8 4.73 4.77 10.49
C SER A 8 3.32 4.88 11.08
N LYS A 9 2.88 6.09 11.46
CA LYS A 9 1.51 6.31 11.94
C LYS A 9 0.47 6.05 10.83
N ALA A 10 0.76 6.44 9.59
CA ALA A 10 -0.10 6.17 8.44
C ALA A 10 -0.29 4.66 8.23
N SER A 11 0.80 3.89 8.26
CA SER A 11 0.75 2.43 8.13
C SER A 11 -0.02 1.78 9.27
N ARG A 12 0.13 2.25 10.51
CA ARG A 12 -0.66 1.74 11.65
C ARG A 12 -2.15 1.98 11.46
N ALA A 13 -2.54 3.18 11.01
CA ALA A 13 -3.95 3.49 10.70
C ALA A 13 -4.49 2.59 9.58
N GLU A 14 -3.67 2.32 8.55
CA GLU A 14 -4.03 1.39 7.46
C GLU A 14 -4.29 -0.03 7.98
N PHE A 15 -3.42 -0.57 8.85
CA PHE A 15 -3.61 -1.89 9.46
C PHE A 15 -4.83 -1.94 10.39
N SER A 16 -5.15 -0.82 11.04
CA SER A 16 -6.38 -0.68 11.85
C SER A 16 -7.66 -0.48 11.00
N LYS A 17 -7.56 -0.54 9.66
CA LYS A 17 -8.66 -0.28 8.71
C LYS A 17 -9.26 1.13 8.81
N ASP A 18 -8.55 2.05 9.44
CA ASP A 18 -8.89 3.47 9.44
C ASP A 18 -8.31 4.12 8.18
N TYR A 19 -8.95 3.82 7.06
CA TYR A 19 -8.49 4.22 5.73
C TYR A 19 -8.55 5.74 5.52
N ASP A 20 -9.49 6.44 6.16
CA ASP A 20 -9.62 7.89 6.06
C ASP A 20 -8.44 8.59 6.76
N GLN A 21 -8.06 8.16 7.96
CA GLN A 21 -6.88 8.68 8.64
C GLN A 21 -5.59 8.27 7.92
N ALA A 22 -5.48 7.02 7.48
CA ALA A 22 -4.32 6.54 6.74
C ALA A 22 -4.08 7.37 5.48
N PHE A 23 -5.13 7.65 4.70
CA PHE A 23 -5.05 8.48 3.51
C PHE A 23 -4.51 9.88 3.82
N LYS A 24 -5.10 10.58 4.81
CA LYS A 24 -4.66 11.93 5.21
C LYS A 24 -3.20 11.95 5.66
N LEU A 25 -2.78 10.94 6.43
CA LEU A 25 -1.41 10.83 6.92
C LEU A 25 -0.41 10.54 5.79
N TYR A 26 -0.77 9.71 4.81
CA TYR A 26 0.07 9.48 3.63
C TYR A 26 0.25 10.72 2.76
N ILE A 27 -0.81 11.52 2.55
CA ILE A 27 -0.71 12.82 1.86
C ILE A 27 0.23 13.76 2.61
N LYS A 28 0.04 13.90 3.94
CA LYS A 28 0.90 14.75 4.79
C LYS A 28 2.36 14.31 4.77
N ALA A 29 2.64 13.00 4.74
CA ALA A 29 3.99 12.48 4.61
C ALA A 29 4.61 12.83 3.25
N ALA A 30 3.84 12.67 2.15
CA ALA A 30 4.29 13.02 0.81
C ALA A 30 4.63 14.52 0.68
N GLU A 31 3.78 15.40 1.21
CA GLU A 31 4.01 16.84 1.28
C GLU A 31 5.32 17.14 2.02
N ALA A 32 5.52 16.56 3.20
CA ALA A 32 6.72 16.77 3.99
C ALA A 32 8.00 16.30 3.27
N PHE A 33 7.97 15.15 2.60
CA PHE A 33 9.10 14.67 1.79
C PHE A 33 9.38 15.59 0.60
N LEU A 34 8.35 16.12 -0.06
CA LEU A 34 8.51 17.08 -1.15
C LEU A 34 9.10 18.40 -0.63
N HIS A 35 8.66 18.88 0.54
CA HIS A 35 9.25 20.05 1.18
C HIS A 35 10.74 19.84 1.45
N LEU A 36 11.14 18.70 2.03
CA LEU A 36 12.57 18.41 2.23
C LEU A 36 13.35 18.39 0.92
N SER A 37 12.79 17.82 -0.15
CA SER A 37 13.45 17.79 -1.47
C SER A 37 13.69 19.17 -2.10
N ARG A 38 13.03 20.21 -1.60
CA ARG A 38 13.15 21.59 -2.07
C ARG A 38 14.03 22.46 -1.16
N VAL A 39 14.41 21.98 0.02
CA VAL A 39 15.30 22.73 0.92
C VAL A 39 16.70 22.77 0.32
N THR A 40 17.24 23.97 0.17
CA THR A 40 18.60 24.23 -0.33
C THR A 40 19.64 23.64 0.63
N GLY A 41 20.58 22.86 0.09
CA GLY A 41 21.66 22.22 0.87
C GLY A 41 21.55 20.70 1.02
N ALA A 42 20.50 20.07 0.48
CA ALA A 42 20.42 18.62 0.41
C ALA A 42 21.34 18.05 -0.68
N THR A 43 22.00 16.93 -0.39
CA THR A 43 22.73 16.18 -1.43
C THR A 43 21.75 15.65 -2.48
N ASP A 44 22.21 15.48 -3.72
CA ASP A 44 21.36 14.93 -4.79
C ASP A 44 20.82 13.54 -4.40
N THR A 45 21.64 12.73 -3.73
CA THR A 45 21.25 11.41 -3.19
C THR A 45 20.11 11.49 -2.17
N ALA A 46 20.15 12.46 -1.24
CA ALA A 46 19.08 12.66 -0.26
C ALA A 46 17.80 13.16 -0.93
N THR A 47 17.94 14.06 -1.91
CA THR A 47 16.85 14.60 -2.71
C THR A 47 16.11 13.49 -3.47
N GLN A 48 16.84 12.59 -4.13
CA GLN A 48 16.25 11.44 -4.81
C GLN A 48 15.55 10.48 -3.84
N ARG A 49 16.14 10.23 -2.67
CA ARG A 49 15.52 9.39 -1.64
C ARG A 49 14.19 9.97 -1.17
N TRP A 50 14.12 11.28 -0.88
CA TRP A 50 12.87 11.92 -0.46
C TRP A 50 11.83 11.93 -1.57
N LYS A 51 12.22 12.19 -2.82
CA LYS A 51 11.32 12.07 -3.99
C LYS A 51 10.74 10.66 -4.13
N SER A 52 11.58 9.63 -3.95
CA SER A 52 11.13 8.23 -3.97
C SER A 52 10.15 7.94 -2.82
N SER A 53 10.44 8.39 -1.61
CA SER A 53 9.55 8.22 -0.45
C SER A 53 8.22 8.97 -0.62
N ALA A 54 8.23 10.17 -1.20
CA ALA A 54 7.02 10.91 -1.55
C ALA A 54 6.18 10.13 -2.57
N LYS A 55 6.80 9.61 -3.63
CA LYS A 55 6.14 8.80 -4.65
C LYS A 55 5.44 7.58 -4.04
N LYS A 56 6.15 6.80 -3.22
CA LYS A 56 5.58 5.63 -2.54
C LYS A 56 4.38 5.99 -1.66
N SER A 57 4.45 7.12 -0.96
CA SER A 57 3.36 7.60 -0.11
C SER A 57 2.11 7.96 -0.93
N LEU A 58 2.30 8.63 -2.07
CA LEU A 58 1.21 8.96 -3.00
C LEU A 58 0.59 7.71 -3.63
N GLU A 59 1.42 6.78 -4.12
CA GLU A 59 0.94 5.52 -4.70
C GLU A 59 0.06 4.75 -3.70
N ARG A 60 0.45 4.73 -2.41
CA ARG A 60 -0.35 4.07 -1.38
C ARG A 60 -1.66 4.82 -1.11
N ALA A 61 -1.62 6.15 -1.02
CA ALA A 61 -2.81 6.98 -0.84
C ALA A 61 -3.83 6.77 -1.97
N GLU A 62 -3.38 6.72 -3.23
CA GLU A 62 -4.25 6.42 -4.37
C GLU A 62 -4.89 5.03 -4.27
N LYS A 63 -4.10 4.01 -3.89
CA LYS A 63 -4.62 2.65 -3.69
C LYS A 63 -5.69 2.61 -2.60
N ILE A 64 -5.48 3.34 -1.49
CA ILE A 64 -6.49 3.45 -0.42
C ILE A 64 -7.77 4.10 -0.95
N LYS A 65 -7.65 5.20 -1.68
CA LYS A 65 -8.82 5.89 -2.28
C LYS A 65 -9.63 4.95 -3.18
N ARG A 66 -8.96 4.27 -4.12
CA ARG A 66 -9.61 3.31 -5.03
C ARG A 66 -10.27 2.16 -4.28
N PHE A 67 -9.61 1.64 -3.24
CA PHE A 67 -10.15 0.59 -2.38
C PHE A 67 -11.43 1.04 -1.68
N VAL A 68 -11.41 2.21 -1.02
CA VAL A 68 -12.58 2.74 -0.31
C VAL A 68 -13.74 3.01 -1.27
N GLU A 69 -13.47 3.56 -2.47
CA GLU A 69 -14.50 3.78 -3.50
C GLU A 69 -15.12 2.47 -3.99
N ALA A 70 -14.30 1.44 -4.24
CA ALA A 70 -14.78 0.13 -4.63
C ALA A 70 -15.62 -0.54 -3.52
N SER A 71 -15.15 -0.49 -2.26
CA SER A 71 -15.89 -1.01 -1.12
C SER A 71 -17.24 -0.31 -0.92
N ARG A 72 -17.31 1.01 -1.14
CA ARG A 72 -18.59 1.74 -1.07
C ARG A 72 -19.58 1.30 -2.15
N ARG A 73 -19.12 1.03 -3.37
CA ARG A 73 -19.98 0.55 -4.47
C ARG A 73 -20.53 -0.85 -4.22
N ALA A 74 -19.75 -1.73 -3.58
CA ALA A 74 -20.18 -3.09 -3.26
C ALA A 74 -21.30 -3.16 -2.20
N VAL A 75 -21.46 -2.12 -1.37
CA VAL A 75 -22.46 -2.08 -0.28
C VAL A 75 -23.84 -1.65 -0.79
N ILE A 76 -23.96 -1.13 -2.02
CA ILE A 76 -25.26 -0.80 -2.61
C ILE A 76 -25.73 -2.04 -3.39
N PRO A 77 -26.67 -2.85 -2.86
CA PRO A 77 -27.28 -3.89 -3.67
C PRO A 77 -28.03 -3.24 -4.85
N PRO A 78 -27.99 -3.81 -6.06
CA PRO A 78 -28.84 -3.34 -7.13
C PRO A 78 -30.29 -3.62 -6.74
N SER A 79 -31.01 -2.59 -6.27
CA SER A 79 -32.46 -2.61 -6.24
C SER A 79 -32.95 -2.53 -7.69
N ASN A 80 -33.07 -3.69 -8.33
CA ASN A 80 -34.03 -3.89 -9.39
C ASN A 80 -34.68 -5.26 -9.16
N SER A 81 -35.91 -5.17 -8.65
CA SER A 81 -36.89 -6.23 -8.63
C SER A 81 -37.22 -6.65 -10.07
N ASP A 82 -36.81 -7.85 -10.45
CA ASP A 82 -37.63 -8.73 -11.28
C ASP A 82 -37.29 -10.19 -10.92
N GLN A 83 -38.34 -10.93 -10.58
CA GLN A 83 -38.32 -12.34 -10.22
C GLN A 83 -38.08 -13.20 -11.48
N GLN A 84 -37.21 -14.23 -11.39
CA GLN A 84 -37.55 -15.61 -11.81
C GLN A 84 -36.48 -16.63 -11.37
N PRO A 85 -36.86 -17.92 -11.19
CA PRO A 85 -36.26 -18.84 -10.22
C PRO A 85 -35.18 -19.78 -10.78
N ALA A 86 -34.39 -20.31 -9.84
CA ALA A 86 -33.71 -21.62 -9.88
C ALA A 86 -32.86 -21.92 -11.13
N ALA A 87 -31.66 -21.34 -11.19
CA ALA A 87 -30.54 -21.94 -11.92
C ALA A 87 -29.64 -22.67 -10.92
N GLU A 88 -29.77 -24.00 -10.95
CA GLU A 88 -28.91 -25.00 -10.34
C GLU A 88 -27.43 -24.67 -10.61
N LEU A 89 -26.71 -24.21 -9.59
CA LEU A 89 -25.30 -23.88 -9.69
C LEU A 89 -24.47 -25.17 -9.73
N HIS A 90 -24.26 -25.69 -10.94
CA HIS A 90 -23.26 -26.73 -11.17
C HIS A 90 -21.87 -26.09 -11.05
N LEU A 91 -21.31 -26.12 -9.84
CA LEU A 91 -19.96 -25.64 -9.56
C LEU A 91 -18.96 -26.46 -10.39
N THR A 92 -18.24 -25.79 -11.29
CA THR A 92 -17.06 -26.37 -11.93
C THR A 92 -15.98 -26.54 -10.85
N PRO A 93 -15.38 -27.72 -10.70
CA PRO A 93 -14.28 -27.88 -9.76
C PRO A 93 -13.09 -27.08 -10.28
N VAL A 94 -12.84 -25.91 -9.69
CA VAL A 94 -11.57 -25.21 -9.86
C VAL A 94 -10.56 -25.96 -9.00
N ALA A 95 -9.59 -26.59 -9.68
CA ALA A 95 -8.46 -27.23 -9.03
C ALA A 95 -7.79 -26.23 -8.08
N ILE A 96 -7.82 -26.54 -6.78
CA ILE A 96 -7.10 -25.75 -5.80
C ILE A 96 -5.63 -26.12 -5.94
N ASP A 97 -4.84 -25.24 -6.55
CA ASP A 97 -3.38 -25.40 -6.55
C ASP A 97 -2.87 -25.05 -5.13
N HIS A 98 -2.80 -26.09 -4.31
CA HIS A 98 -2.36 -26.06 -2.91
C HIS A 98 -0.85 -26.26 -2.79
N PHE A 99 -0.02 -25.58 -3.60
CA PHE A 99 1.44 -25.60 -3.39
C PHE A 99 2.05 -24.21 -3.24
N SER A 100 1.87 -23.69 -2.03
CA SER A 100 2.80 -22.78 -1.37
C SER A 100 3.97 -23.57 -0.76
N HIS A 101 5.08 -22.87 -0.52
CA HIS A 101 6.24 -23.19 0.33
C HIS A 101 7.50 -23.75 -0.35
N ARG A 102 8.35 -22.82 -0.83
CA ARG A 102 9.75 -22.81 -0.38
C ARG A 102 10.29 -21.39 -0.32
N GLU A 103 10.15 -20.81 0.86
CA GLU A 103 11.08 -19.79 1.34
C GLU A 103 12.49 -20.41 1.37
N LEU A 104 13.44 -19.79 0.69
CA LEU A 104 14.86 -20.03 0.88
C LEU A 104 15.53 -18.66 0.93
N TRP A 105 16.01 -18.37 2.12
CA TRP A 105 16.59 -17.13 2.54
C TRP A 105 17.95 -16.95 1.84
N SER A 106 18.14 -15.85 1.12
CA SER A 106 19.46 -15.38 0.70
C SER A 106 19.67 -13.95 1.18
N ALA A 107 19.63 -13.77 2.50
CA ALA A 107 20.29 -12.67 3.18
C ALA A 107 21.41 -13.28 4.05
N CYS A 108 22.55 -13.60 3.43
CA CYS A 108 23.88 -13.73 4.05
C CYS A 108 24.91 -13.95 2.91
N TYR A 109 26.09 -13.36 3.05
CA TYR A 109 27.17 -13.23 2.04
C TYR A 109 27.12 -12.03 1.08
N TYR A 110 27.08 -10.82 1.65
CA TYR A 110 27.74 -9.66 1.02
C TYR A 110 28.59 -8.86 2.02
N TYR A 111 29.13 -9.52 3.05
CA TYR A 111 29.99 -8.89 4.05
C TYR A 111 30.99 -9.90 4.64
N GLU A 112 31.95 -10.35 3.84
CA GLU A 112 33.26 -10.78 4.33
C GLU A 112 34.25 -10.85 3.16
N LEU A 113 35.50 -10.41 3.40
CA LEU A 113 36.66 -10.33 2.48
C LEU A 113 36.92 -9.00 1.74
N THR A 114 36.72 -7.86 2.42
CA THR A 114 37.57 -6.67 2.23
C THR A 114 38.29 -6.29 3.53
N ARG A 115 38.86 -7.29 4.20
CA ARG A 115 39.69 -7.08 5.39
C ARG A 115 40.98 -7.88 5.28
N VAL A 116 42.06 -7.10 5.18
CA VAL A 116 43.51 -7.39 5.18
C VAL A 116 44.06 -7.93 3.86
#